data_AF-A0A2G2QQV9-F1
#
_entry.id   AF-A0A2G2QQV9-F1
#
_cell.length_a   1.000
_cell.length_b   1.000
_cell.length_c   1.000
_cell.angle_alpha   90.00
_cell.angle_beta   90.00
_cell.angle_gamma   90.00
#
_symmetry.space_group_name_H-M   'P 1'
#
loop_
_entity.id
_entity.type
_entity.pdbx_description
1 polymer ?
#
loop_
_entity_poly.entity_id
_entity_poly.type
_entity_poly.pdbx_seq_one_letter_code
_entity_poly.pdbx_strand_id
1 'polypeptide(L)'
;MMSLPQATRMAPSTLLATLRDATRNEHTSLERHPLLHSLVSDQLVLQDYLGFLAALLAFYRQLEPQLERKLPVDCQREGYRYLSRSALLMADLDRLAGDLDTGQLPLLPLPDLSTADRVVGVLYVLEGATQGGRVIAPRVIRLLSECQLPRNKLPQNKLSQDEWALGGSDGVQYLQLFRHGEWQRLQRVLACVSRRSHSAGDVVAGATETFRCLGGYLDYYLAIKRY
;
A
#
# COMPACT_ATOMS: atom_id res chain seq x y z
N MET A 1 34.02 -42.50 22.16
CA MET A 1 33.82 -41.65 20.97
C MET A 1 32.67 -40.70 21.27
N MET A 2 32.96 -39.42 21.55
CA MET A 2 31.95 -38.39 21.77
C MET A 2 31.48 -37.86 20.42
N SER A 3 30.18 -37.97 20.13
CA SER A 3 29.55 -37.33 18.97
C SER A 3 29.32 -35.85 19.26
N LEU A 4 29.90 -34.97 18.44
CA LEU A 4 29.64 -33.52 18.47
C LEU A 4 28.23 -33.22 17.92
N PRO A 5 27.50 -32.25 18.47
CA PRO A 5 26.24 -31.80 17.89
C PRO A 5 26.53 -31.06 16.59
N GLN A 6 25.93 -31.55 15.50
CA GLN A 6 25.99 -30.95 14.19
C GLN A 6 25.22 -29.63 14.24
N ALA A 7 25.95 -28.51 14.26
CA ALA A 7 25.36 -27.18 14.18
C ALA A 7 24.45 -27.11 12.94
N THR A 8 23.16 -26.90 13.17
CA THR A 8 22.18 -26.69 12.11
C THR A 8 22.59 -25.43 11.36
N ARG A 9 23.22 -25.61 10.20
CA ARG A 9 23.63 -24.51 9.32
C ARG A 9 22.36 -23.88 8.76
N MET A 10 21.80 -22.90 9.48
CA MET A 10 20.65 -22.12 9.01
C MET A 10 21.03 -21.51 7.66
N ALA A 11 20.25 -21.78 6.62
CA ALA A 11 20.40 -21.08 5.35
C ALA A 11 20.31 -19.57 5.62
N PRO A 12 21.13 -18.73 4.96
CA PRO A 12 21.05 -17.29 5.16
C PRO A 12 19.63 -16.81 4.85
N SER A 13 19.00 -16.10 5.78
CA SER A 13 17.66 -15.55 5.59
C SER A 13 17.70 -14.56 4.41
N THR A 14 16.74 -14.67 3.50
CA THR A 14 16.63 -13.71 2.40
C THR A 14 16.24 -12.34 2.95
N LEU A 15 16.62 -11.25 2.28
CA LEU A 15 16.22 -9.89 2.69
C LEU A 15 14.69 -9.77 2.83
N LEU A 16 13.93 -10.45 1.97
CA LEU A 16 12.47 -10.50 2.06
C LEU A 16 11.97 -11.19 3.34
N ALA A 17 12.61 -12.28 3.76
CA ALA A 17 12.28 -12.94 5.03
C ALA A 17 12.62 -12.02 6.21
N THR A 18 13.80 -11.40 6.20
CA THR A 18 14.20 -10.41 7.21
C THR A 18 13.22 -9.25 7.31
N LEU A 19 12.75 -8.70 6.18
CA LEU A 19 11.75 -7.64 6.17
C LEU A 19 10.43 -8.10 6.81
N ARG A 20 9.92 -9.28 6.40
CA ARG A 20 8.68 -9.84 6.96
C ARG A 20 8.75 -10.04 8.46
N ASP A 21 9.88 -10.52 8.96
CA ASP A 21 10.07 -10.74 10.39
C ASP A 21 10.22 -9.42 11.14
N ALA A 22 11.04 -8.50 10.63
CA ALA A 22 11.30 -7.22 11.27
C ALA A 22 10.07 -6.29 11.31
N THR A 23 9.21 -6.33 10.30
CA THR A 23 8.01 -5.48 10.22
C THR A 23 6.73 -6.18 10.66
N ARG A 24 6.83 -7.37 11.26
CA ARG A 24 5.67 -8.21 11.61
C ARG A 24 4.72 -7.49 12.56
N ASN A 25 5.25 -6.84 13.59
CA ASN A 25 4.46 -6.17 14.62
C ASN A 25 3.73 -4.96 14.05
N GLU A 26 4.45 -4.12 13.29
CA GLU A 26 3.88 -2.96 12.60
C GLU A 26 2.79 -3.38 11.61
N HIS A 27 3.02 -4.43 10.82
CA HIS A 27 2.03 -4.97 9.90
C HIS A 27 0.76 -5.44 10.63
N THR A 28 0.91 -6.27 11.66
CA THR A 28 -0.23 -6.77 12.46
C THR A 28 -0.97 -5.62 13.17
N SER A 29 -0.26 -4.59 13.61
CA SER A 29 -0.88 -3.41 14.21
C SER A 29 -1.78 -2.68 13.21
N LEU A 30 -1.31 -2.49 11.97
CA LEU A 30 -2.11 -1.86 10.92
C LEU A 30 -3.30 -2.73 10.49
N GLU A 31 -3.15 -4.04 10.34
CA GLU A 31 -4.27 -4.93 9.99
C GLU A 31 -5.42 -4.85 11.01
N ARG A 32 -5.10 -4.56 12.28
CA ARG A 32 -6.09 -4.37 13.35
C ARG A 32 -6.63 -2.95 13.43
N HIS A 33 -6.09 -2.00 12.66
CA HIS A 33 -6.56 -0.62 12.68
C HIS A 33 -8.03 -0.56 12.27
N PRO A 34 -8.91 0.18 12.99
CA PRO A 34 -10.36 0.17 12.76
C PRO A 34 -10.77 0.42 11.30
N LEU A 35 -10.15 1.40 10.63
CA LEU A 35 -10.43 1.70 9.21
C LEU A 35 -10.08 0.54 8.26
N LEU A 36 -9.02 -0.22 8.56
CA LEU A 36 -8.62 -1.40 7.77
C LEU A 36 -9.48 -2.61 8.11
N HIS A 37 -9.77 -2.82 9.40
CA HIS A 37 -10.63 -3.90 9.87
C HIS A 37 -12.05 -3.79 9.32
N SER A 38 -12.57 -2.56 9.13
CA SER A 38 -13.87 -2.33 8.50
C SER A 38 -13.93 -2.81 7.04
N LEU A 39 -12.80 -2.99 6.35
CA LEU A 39 -12.79 -3.50 4.98
C LEU A 39 -13.01 -5.01 4.92
N VAL A 40 -12.81 -5.71 6.03
CA VAL A 40 -12.97 -7.17 6.15
C VAL A 40 -14.18 -7.58 7.00
N SER A 41 -14.89 -6.62 7.62
CA SER A 41 -16.14 -6.85 8.36
C SER A 41 -17.32 -7.17 7.45
N ASP A 42 -18.34 -7.87 7.97
CA ASP A 42 -19.55 -8.33 7.23
C ASP A 42 -20.40 -7.22 6.64
N GLN A 43 -20.30 -6.03 7.22
CA GLN A 43 -20.92 -4.83 6.69
C GLN A 43 -19.82 -3.83 6.36
N LEU A 44 -19.94 -3.19 5.20
CA LEU A 44 -19.09 -2.06 4.83
C LEU A 44 -19.79 -0.78 5.27
N VAL A 45 -19.17 -0.04 6.18
CA VAL A 45 -19.60 1.32 6.49
C VAL A 45 -18.95 2.25 5.47
N LEU A 46 -19.74 2.84 4.57
CA LEU A 46 -19.21 3.69 3.49
C LEU A 46 -18.29 4.80 4.01
N GLN A 47 -18.64 5.41 5.14
CA GLN A 47 -17.81 6.45 5.75
C GLN A 47 -16.46 5.93 6.28
N ASP A 48 -16.37 4.66 6.73
CA ASP A 48 -15.07 4.05 7.11
C ASP A 48 -14.22 3.83 5.87
N TYR A 49 -14.85 3.40 4.78
CA TYR A 49 -14.16 3.22 3.51
C TYR A 49 -13.64 4.55 2.93
N LEU A 50 -14.46 5.60 2.95
CA LEU A 50 -14.03 6.95 2.54
C LEU A 50 -12.91 7.48 3.43
N GLY A 51 -13.00 7.29 4.75
CA GLY A 51 -11.94 7.67 5.69
C GLY A 51 -10.63 6.93 5.42
N PHE A 52 -10.69 5.63 5.13
CA PHE A 52 -9.54 4.83 4.70
C PHE A 52 -8.91 5.37 3.41
N LEU A 53 -9.71 5.60 2.36
CA LEU A 53 -9.22 6.12 1.08
C LEU A 53 -8.60 7.53 1.25
N ALA A 54 -9.24 8.40 2.03
CA ALA A 54 -8.74 9.74 2.29
C ALA A 54 -7.41 9.73 3.06
N ALA A 55 -7.26 8.87 4.07
CA ALA A 55 -6.02 8.70 4.80
C ALA A 55 -4.86 8.28 3.89
N LEU A 56 -5.12 7.28 3.03
CA LEU A 56 -4.15 6.84 2.04
C LEU A 56 -3.83 7.94 1.03
N LEU A 57 -4.85 8.64 0.51
CA LEU A 57 -4.65 9.72 -0.45
C LEU A 57 -3.74 10.80 0.14
N ALA A 58 -3.97 11.19 1.39
CA ALA A 58 -3.18 12.21 2.07
C ALA A 58 -1.72 11.79 2.27
N PHE A 59 -1.47 10.53 2.58
CA PHE A 59 -0.12 9.97 2.68
C PHE A 59 0.57 9.95 1.31
N TYR A 60 -0.07 9.36 0.29
CA TYR A 60 0.54 9.20 -1.03
C TYR A 60 0.75 10.53 -1.75
N ARG A 61 -0.18 11.49 -1.66
CA ARG A 61 -0.01 12.83 -2.28
C ARG A 61 1.22 13.57 -1.77
N GLN A 62 1.60 13.36 -0.51
CA GLN A 62 2.79 14.00 0.08
C GLN A 62 4.07 13.22 -0.22
N LEU A 63 3.99 11.89 -0.24
CA LEU A 63 5.15 11.01 -0.45
C LEU A 63 5.58 10.93 -1.93
N GLU A 64 4.63 10.71 -2.84
CA GLU A 64 4.89 10.34 -4.24
C GLU A 64 5.83 11.29 -4.99
N PRO A 65 5.67 12.63 -4.90
CA PRO A 65 6.55 13.54 -5.62
C PRO A 65 8.02 13.39 -5.23
N GLN A 66 8.32 13.01 -3.99
CA GLN A 66 9.69 12.79 -3.52
C GLN A 66 10.18 11.39 -3.87
N LEU A 67 9.30 10.39 -3.71
CA LEU A 67 9.58 8.99 -4.01
C LEU A 67 9.97 8.80 -5.48
N GLU A 68 9.18 9.34 -6.41
CA GLU A 68 9.42 9.18 -7.85
C GLU A 68 10.77 9.76 -8.29
N ARG A 69 11.17 10.90 -7.71
CA ARG A 69 12.49 11.52 -7.95
C ARG A 69 13.67 10.73 -7.38
N LYS A 70 13.40 9.83 -6.43
CA LYS A 70 14.42 9.08 -5.67
C LYS A 70 14.40 7.58 -5.95
N LEU A 71 13.67 7.13 -6.98
CA LEU A 71 13.62 5.70 -7.34
C LEU A 71 15.04 5.17 -7.63
N PRO A 72 15.47 4.10 -6.93
CA PRO A 72 16.79 3.51 -7.13
C PRO A 72 17.01 2.99 -8.54
N VAL A 73 18.24 3.04 -9.03
CA VAL A 73 18.60 2.51 -10.36
C VAL A 73 18.25 1.02 -10.53
N ASP A 74 18.26 0.24 -9.45
CA ASP A 74 17.90 -1.19 -9.51
C ASP A 74 16.43 -1.41 -9.84
N CYS A 75 15.56 -0.45 -9.49
CA CYS A 75 14.16 -0.48 -9.90
C CYS A 75 14.05 -0.50 -11.42
N GLN A 76 14.76 0.40 -12.10
CA GLN A 76 14.78 0.46 -13.56
C GLN A 76 15.40 -0.81 -14.16
N ARG A 77 16.51 -1.30 -13.61
CA ARG A 77 17.20 -2.51 -14.10
C ARG A 77 16.32 -3.76 -14.04
N GLU A 78 15.53 -3.91 -12.98
CA GLU A 78 14.62 -5.06 -12.80
C GLU A 78 13.23 -4.85 -13.43
N GLY A 79 13.06 -3.72 -14.13
CA GLY A 79 11.83 -3.33 -14.82
C GLY A 79 10.68 -2.92 -13.91
N TYR A 80 10.94 -2.65 -12.63
CA TYR A 80 9.95 -2.11 -11.70
C TYR A 80 9.56 -0.69 -12.11
N ARG A 81 8.25 -0.41 -12.04
CA ARG A 81 7.68 0.92 -12.28
C ARG A 81 6.76 1.27 -11.13
N TYR A 82 6.97 2.43 -10.52
CA TYR A 82 6.02 2.95 -9.56
C TYR A 82 4.74 3.36 -10.28
N LEU A 83 3.60 2.90 -9.79
CA LEU A 83 2.27 3.32 -10.24
C LEU A 83 1.69 4.28 -9.20
N SER A 84 1.25 5.46 -9.66
CA SER A 84 0.68 6.48 -8.76
C SER A 84 -0.58 5.94 -8.10
N ARG A 85 -0.53 5.85 -6.78
CA ARG A 85 -1.65 5.47 -5.92
C ARG A 85 -2.51 6.66 -5.61
N SER A 86 -1.93 7.86 -5.50
CA SER A 86 -2.70 9.08 -5.26
C SER A 86 -3.69 9.36 -6.39
N ALA A 87 -3.31 9.13 -7.65
CA ALA A 87 -4.22 9.28 -8.79
C ALA A 87 -5.41 8.29 -8.74
N LEU A 88 -5.14 7.03 -8.40
CA LEU A 88 -6.19 6.00 -8.29
C LEU A 88 -7.14 6.29 -7.12
N LEU A 89 -6.58 6.68 -5.97
CA LEU A 89 -7.35 7.03 -4.77
C LEU A 89 -8.22 8.27 -4.99
N MET A 90 -7.71 9.28 -5.71
CA MET A 90 -8.48 10.46 -6.09
C MET A 90 -9.67 10.08 -6.97
N ALA A 91 -9.43 9.27 -8.02
CA ALA A 91 -10.49 8.78 -8.88
C ALA A 91 -11.55 7.96 -8.12
N ASP A 92 -11.13 7.14 -7.14
CA ASP A 92 -12.03 6.37 -6.29
C ASP A 92 -12.87 7.26 -5.35
N LEU A 93 -12.28 8.31 -4.78
CA LEU A 93 -12.97 9.27 -3.92
C LEU A 93 -13.95 10.15 -4.71
N ASP A 94 -13.54 10.70 -5.84
CA ASP A 94 -14.39 11.49 -6.74
C ASP A 94 -15.62 10.71 -7.17
N ARG A 95 -15.41 9.41 -7.35
CA ARG A 95 -16.46 8.48 -7.71
C ARG A 95 -17.47 8.27 -6.58
N LEU A 96 -16.99 7.97 -5.38
CA LEU A 96 -17.82 7.54 -4.26
C LEU A 96 -18.50 8.69 -3.51
N ALA A 97 -17.80 9.82 -3.36
CA ALA A 97 -18.27 10.96 -2.59
C ALA A 97 -18.52 12.21 -3.45
N GLY A 98 -18.01 12.24 -4.69
CA GLY A 98 -17.98 13.45 -5.48
C GLY A 98 -16.81 14.35 -5.11
N ASP A 99 -17.01 15.65 -5.31
CA ASP A 99 -15.99 16.66 -5.07
C ASP A 99 -15.76 16.78 -3.56
N LEU A 100 -14.89 15.93 -3.03
CA LEU A 100 -14.43 16.03 -1.65
C LEU A 100 -13.45 17.18 -1.57
N ASP A 101 -13.69 18.10 -0.64
CA ASP A 101 -12.69 19.09 -0.27
C ASP A 101 -11.49 18.37 0.35
N THR A 102 -10.52 18.02 -0.49
CA THR A 102 -9.23 17.47 -0.10
C THR A 102 -8.22 18.59 0.22
N GLY A 103 -8.68 19.83 0.37
CA GLY A 103 -7.89 21.05 0.28
C GLY A 103 -6.85 21.24 1.38
N GLN A 104 -7.02 20.63 2.55
CA GLN A 104 -6.00 20.65 3.61
C GLN A 104 -5.51 19.24 3.92
N LEU A 105 -4.33 18.92 3.37
CA LEU A 105 -3.59 17.74 3.76
C LEU A 105 -3.00 17.95 5.16
N PRO A 106 -3.08 16.95 6.05
CA PRO A 106 -2.47 17.06 7.37
C PRO A 106 -0.94 17.06 7.23
N LEU A 107 -0.27 17.88 8.02
CA LEU A 107 1.19 17.89 8.15
C LEU A 107 1.61 16.77 9.10
N LEU A 108 1.74 15.55 8.56
CA LEU A 108 2.18 14.37 9.29
C LEU A 108 3.56 13.90 8.79
N PRO A 109 4.33 13.16 9.61
CA PRO A 109 5.64 12.65 9.21
C PRO A 109 5.58 11.71 8.00
N LEU A 110 6.56 11.83 7.11
CA LEU A 110 6.82 10.91 6.00
C LEU A 110 8.03 10.03 6.30
N PRO A 111 8.12 8.83 5.70
CA PRO A 111 9.32 8.00 5.83
C PRO A 111 10.53 8.69 5.21
N ASP A 112 11.70 8.48 5.81
CA ASP A 112 12.95 9.03 5.33
C ASP A 112 13.40 8.35 4.00
N LEU A 113 13.57 9.18 2.97
CA LEU A 113 14.02 8.80 1.63
C LEU A 113 15.49 9.21 1.38
N SER A 114 16.31 9.31 2.42
CA SER A 114 17.70 9.78 2.36
C SER A 114 18.61 8.84 1.55
N THR A 115 18.39 7.53 1.61
CA THR A 115 19.21 6.52 0.92
C THR A 115 18.38 5.66 -0.03
N ALA A 116 19.02 5.12 -1.07
CA ALA A 116 18.37 4.22 -2.02
C ALA A 116 17.80 2.97 -1.34
N ASP A 117 18.51 2.44 -0.34
CA ASP A 117 18.10 1.25 0.41
C ASP A 117 16.86 1.53 1.27
N ARG A 118 16.77 2.71 1.92
CA ARG A 118 15.53 3.15 2.59
C ARG A 118 14.37 3.26 1.62
N VAL A 119 14.59 3.82 0.42
CA VAL A 119 13.55 3.88 -0.62
C VAL A 119 13.06 2.49 -1.01
N VAL A 120 13.94 1.50 -1.15
CA VAL A 120 13.52 0.10 -1.39
C VAL A 120 12.68 -0.45 -0.23
N GLY A 121 13.01 -0.08 1.00
CA GLY A 121 12.21 -0.38 2.20
C GLY A 121 10.80 0.23 2.14
N VAL A 122 10.70 1.50 1.74
CA VAL A 122 9.41 2.16 1.50
C VAL A 122 8.59 1.41 0.45
N LEU A 123 9.20 1.13 -0.72
CA LEU A 123 8.54 0.41 -1.80
C LEU A 123 8.07 -0.98 -1.37
N TYR A 124 8.80 -1.69 -0.51
CA TYR A 124 8.37 -2.98 0.05
C TYR A 124 7.02 -2.87 0.76
N VAL A 125 6.82 -1.82 1.57
CA VAL A 125 5.55 -1.59 2.25
C VAL A 125 4.46 -1.19 1.25
N LEU A 126 4.74 -0.25 0.34
CA LEU A 126 3.73 0.25 -0.59
C LEU A 126 3.25 -0.82 -1.57
N GLU A 127 4.14 -1.66 -2.08
CA GLU A 127 3.79 -2.76 -2.97
C GLU A 127 3.19 -3.93 -2.19
N GLY A 128 3.69 -4.23 -0.99
CA GLY A 128 3.14 -5.27 -0.11
C GLY A 128 1.68 -4.97 0.26
N ALA A 129 1.35 -3.72 0.57
CA ALA A 129 0.00 -3.28 0.91
C ALA A 129 -1.03 -3.53 -0.21
N THR A 130 -0.60 -3.57 -1.48
CA THR A 130 -1.51 -3.86 -2.60
C THR A 130 -1.98 -5.31 -2.61
N GLN A 131 -1.19 -6.24 -2.06
CA GLN A 131 -1.46 -7.68 -2.20
C GLN A 131 -2.71 -8.12 -1.42
N GLY A 132 -3.03 -7.46 -0.31
CA GLY A 132 -4.28 -7.67 0.42
C GLY A 132 -5.52 -7.36 -0.42
N GLY A 133 -5.39 -6.51 -1.45
CA GLY A 133 -6.44 -6.17 -2.40
C GLY A 133 -7.03 -7.39 -3.12
N ARG A 134 -6.28 -8.50 -3.26
CA ARG A 134 -6.79 -9.76 -3.83
C ARG A 134 -7.98 -10.32 -3.05
N VAL A 135 -8.00 -10.11 -1.73
CA VAL A 135 -9.04 -10.58 -0.82
C VAL A 135 -10.05 -9.48 -0.56
N ILE A 136 -9.58 -8.24 -0.36
CA ILE A 136 -10.42 -7.11 0.04
C ILE A 136 -11.25 -6.58 -1.14
N ALA A 137 -10.67 -6.45 -2.34
CA ALA A 137 -11.36 -5.80 -3.46
C ALA A 137 -12.67 -6.51 -3.87
N PRO A 138 -12.73 -7.85 -4.05
CA PRO A 138 -13.98 -8.52 -4.42
C PRO A 138 -15.09 -8.32 -3.38
N ARG A 139 -14.74 -8.26 -2.10
CA ARG A 139 -15.68 -8.01 -1.00
C ARG A 139 -16.21 -6.59 -1.04
N VAL A 140 -15.31 -5.60 -1.14
CA VAL A 140 -15.69 -4.19 -1.18
C VAL A 140 -16.56 -3.91 -2.41
N ILE A 141 -16.22 -4.44 -3.59
CA ILE A 141 -17.04 -4.34 -4.80
C ILE A 141 -18.46 -4.85 -4.56
N ARG A 142 -18.59 -6.04 -3.97
CA ARG A 142 -19.89 -6.64 -3.67
C ARG A 142 -20.69 -5.74 -2.72
N LEU A 143 -20.10 -5.35 -1.59
CA LEU A 143 -20.79 -4.54 -0.58
C LEU A 143 -21.17 -3.15 -1.10
N LEU A 144 -20.33 -2.51 -1.90
CA LEU A 144 -20.66 -1.25 -2.57
C LEU A 144 -21.79 -1.39 -3.58
N SER A 145 -21.95 -2.54 -4.22
CA SER A 145 -23.07 -2.79 -5.15
C SER A 145 -24.41 -3.01 -4.41
N GLU A 146 -24.35 -3.50 -3.17
CA GLU A 146 -25.50 -3.72 -2.30
C GLU A 146 -25.91 -2.41 -1.58
N CYS A 147 -24.95 -1.56 -1.22
CA CYS A 147 -25.19 -0.18 -0.81
C CYS A 147 -25.70 0.61 -2.03
N GLN A 148 -26.95 1.06 -2.03
CA GLN A 148 -27.53 1.85 -3.13
C GLN A 148 -26.80 3.20 -3.27
N LEU A 149 -25.65 3.21 -3.97
CA LEU A 149 -24.95 4.43 -4.36
C LEU A 149 -25.89 5.24 -5.27
N PRO A 150 -25.86 6.58 -5.20
CA PRO A 150 -26.68 7.41 -6.06
C PRO A 150 -26.47 7.02 -7.54
N ARG A 151 -27.54 6.53 -8.19
CA ARG A 151 -27.53 6.02 -9.58
C ARG A 151 -26.98 7.03 -10.60
N ASN A 152 -26.93 8.30 -10.24
CA ASN A 152 -26.52 9.41 -11.11
C ASN A 152 -25.00 9.53 -11.34
N LYS A 153 -24.19 8.58 -10.87
CA LYS A 153 -22.76 8.54 -11.20
C LYS A 153 -22.30 7.26 -11.88
N LEU A 154 -23.06 6.16 -11.93
CA LEU A 154 -22.61 4.93 -12.59
C LEU A 154 -22.43 5.10 -14.11
N PRO A 155 -21.29 4.68 -14.72
CA PRO A 155 -21.19 4.69 -16.16
C PRO A 155 -22.26 3.72 -16.67
N GLN A 156 -23.22 4.23 -17.43
CA GLN A 156 -24.36 3.45 -17.93
C GLN A 156 -23.94 2.44 -19.01
N ASN A 157 -22.70 2.48 -19.48
CA ASN A 157 -22.15 1.50 -20.40
C ASN A 157 -21.32 0.48 -19.63
N LYS A 158 -21.69 -0.80 -19.77
CA LYS A 158 -20.81 -1.94 -19.47
C LYS A 158 -19.55 -1.80 -20.33
N LEU A 159 -18.51 -1.19 -19.79
CA LEU A 159 -17.20 -1.17 -20.41
C LEU A 159 -16.69 -2.61 -20.49
N SER A 160 -16.10 -2.93 -21.64
CA SER A 160 -15.54 -4.25 -21.93
C SER A 160 -14.41 -4.59 -20.93
N GLN A 161 -14.16 -5.88 -20.68
CA GLN A 161 -13.13 -6.33 -19.73
C GLN A 161 -11.70 -5.82 -20.06
N ASP A 162 -11.49 -5.26 -21.25
CA ASP A 162 -10.19 -4.82 -21.75
C ASP A 162 -9.91 -3.32 -21.54
N GLU A 163 -10.91 -2.50 -21.16
CA GLU A 163 -10.76 -1.05 -20.93
C GLU A 163 -10.41 -0.68 -19.47
N TRP A 164 -9.70 -1.56 -18.76
CA TRP A 164 -9.23 -1.34 -17.39
C TRP A 164 -8.00 -0.40 -17.32
N ALA A 165 -7.66 0.25 -18.43
CA ALA A 165 -6.62 1.26 -18.49
C ALA A 165 -7.21 2.64 -18.18
N LEU A 166 -7.27 2.97 -16.88
CA LEU A 166 -7.34 4.35 -16.35
C LEU A 166 -8.52 5.24 -16.84
N GLY A 167 -9.65 4.66 -17.24
CA GLY A 167 -10.76 5.41 -17.87
C GLY A 167 -12.08 5.48 -17.09
N GLY A 168 -12.26 4.71 -16.02
CA GLY A 168 -13.49 4.75 -15.23
C GLY A 168 -13.33 4.11 -13.86
N SER A 169 -13.52 4.88 -12.79
CA SER A 169 -13.46 4.36 -11.41
C SER A 169 -14.78 3.69 -11.03
N ASP A 170 -14.67 2.45 -10.54
CA ASP A 170 -15.71 1.73 -9.81
C ASP A 170 -15.67 2.00 -8.29
N GLY A 171 -14.78 2.90 -7.85
CA GLY A 171 -14.55 3.23 -6.44
C GLY A 171 -13.58 2.27 -5.74
N VAL A 172 -12.90 1.38 -6.47
CA VAL A 172 -11.98 0.39 -5.88
C VAL A 172 -10.67 0.21 -6.67
N GLN A 173 -10.31 1.13 -7.56
CA GLN A 173 -9.11 1.01 -8.39
C GLN A 173 -7.82 0.84 -7.58
N TYR A 174 -7.67 1.57 -6.47
CA TYR A 174 -6.52 1.41 -5.58
C TYR A 174 -6.37 -0.03 -5.08
N LEU A 175 -7.48 -0.67 -4.69
CA LEU A 175 -7.49 -2.04 -4.19
C LEU A 175 -7.21 -3.08 -5.30
N GLN A 176 -7.24 -2.68 -6.57
CA GLN A 176 -6.96 -3.53 -7.71
C GLN A 176 -5.51 -3.41 -8.23
N LEU A 177 -4.69 -2.53 -7.63
CA LEU A 177 -3.33 -2.24 -8.09
C LEU A 177 -2.41 -3.49 -8.17
N PHE A 178 -2.70 -4.52 -7.36
CA PHE A 178 -1.97 -5.79 -7.39
C PHE A 178 -1.97 -6.48 -8.76
N ARG A 179 -2.92 -6.16 -9.65
CA ARG A 179 -3.05 -6.76 -10.99
C ARG A 179 -1.91 -6.38 -11.93
N HIS A 180 -1.19 -5.29 -11.66
CA HIS A 180 -0.10 -4.83 -12.50
C HIS A 180 1.22 -5.58 -12.29
N GLY A 181 1.32 -6.41 -11.23
CA GLY A 181 2.46 -7.31 -11.03
C GLY A 181 3.75 -6.62 -10.57
N GLU A 182 3.68 -5.37 -10.11
CA GLU A 182 4.86 -4.60 -9.65
C GLU A 182 5.50 -5.20 -8.39
N TRP A 183 4.72 -5.90 -7.56
CA TRP A 183 5.26 -6.68 -6.43
C TRP A 183 6.29 -7.72 -6.86
N GLN A 184 6.02 -8.49 -7.92
CA GLN A 184 6.97 -9.49 -8.42
C GLN A 184 8.24 -8.84 -8.97
N ARG A 185 8.13 -7.63 -9.55
CA ARG A 185 9.29 -6.87 -10.02
C ARG A 185 10.11 -6.34 -8.85
N LEU A 186 9.45 -5.80 -7.83
CA LEU A 186 10.11 -5.36 -6.61
C LEU A 186 10.81 -6.51 -5.87
N GLN A 187 10.24 -7.72 -5.86
CA GLN A 187 10.93 -8.88 -5.27
C GLN A 187 12.28 -9.17 -5.95
N ARG A 188 12.41 -8.92 -7.27
CA ARG A 188 13.70 -9.02 -7.96
C ARG A 188 14.65 -7.88 -7.55
N VAL A 189 14.14 -6.67 -7.36
CA VAL A 189 14.92 -5.54 -6.81
C VAL A 189 15.48 -5.90 -5.43
N LEU A 190 14.64 -6.42 -4.53
CA LEU A 190 15.05 -6.88 -3.19
C LEU A 190 16.12 -7.97 -3.25
N ALA A 191 15.99 -8.92 -4.19
CA ALA A 191 17.00 -9.95 -4.42
C ALA A 191 18.32 -9.40 -5.00
N CYS A 192 18.29 -8.27 -5.70
CA CYS A 192 19.49 -7.57 -6.16
C CYS A 192 20.17 -6.81 -5.02
N VAL A 193 19.39 -6.08 -4.22
CA VAL A 193 19.88 -5.30 -3.07
C VAL A 193 20.46 -6.21 -1.98
N SER A 194 19.91 -7.41 -1.78
CA SER A 194 20.41 -8.37 -0.79
C SER A 194 21.84 -8.87 -1.05
N ARG A 195 22.36 -8.68 -2.27
CA ARG A 195 23.75 -9.05 -2.62
C ARG A 195 24.79 -8.01 -2.20
N ARG A 196 24.36 -6.84 -1.70
CA ARG A 196 25.25 -5.77 -1.24
C ARG A 196 25.57 -5.95 0.24
N SER A 197 26.83 -5.78 0.62
CA SER A 197 27.22 -5.70 2.04
C SER A 197 26.61 -4.42 2.65
N HIS A 198 25.92 -4.55 3.79
CA HIS A 198 25.32 -3.47 4.62
C HIS A 198 23.94 -2.91 4.22
N SER A 199 23.24 -3.47 3.22
CA SER A 199 21.95 -2.90 2.77
C SER A 199 20.74 -3.23 3.67
N ALA A 200 20.77 -4.35 4.40
CA ALA A 200 19.57 -4.84 5.09
C ALA A 200 19.02 -3.90 6.18
N GLY A 201 19.91 -3.20 6.90
CA GLY A 201 19.52 -2.31 7.99
C GLY A 201 18.68 -1.12 7.52
N ASP A 202 19.14 -0.42 6.48
CA ASP A 202 18.43 0.73 5.91
C ASP A 202 17.12 0.33 5.23
N VAL A 203 17.09 -0.81 4.52
CA VAL A 203 15.85 -1.32 3.92
C VAL A 203 14.81 -1.63 5.00
N VAL A 204 15.21 -2.29 6.09
CA VAL A 204 14.32 -2.57 7.23
C VAL A 204 13.88 -1.29 7.93
N ALA A 205 14.78 -0.33 8.15
CA ALA A 205 14.45 0.92 8.79
C ALA A 205 13.44 1.74 7.97
N GLY A 206 13.65 1.86 6.65
CA GLY A 206 12.72 2.51 5.73
C GLY A 206 11.34 1.85 5.73
N ALA A 207 11.29 0.51 5.69
CA ALA A 207 10.03 -0.23 5.76
C ALA A 207 9.29 0.00 7.10
N THR A 208 10.01 -0.10 8.21
CA THR A 208 9.45 0.07 9.56
C THR A 208 8.87 1.47 9.75
N GLU A 209 9.62 2.49 9.33
CA GLU A 209 9.18 3.89 9.40
C GLU A 209 7.96 4.15 8.52
N THR A 210 7.92 3.57 7.31
CA THR A 210 6.76 3.69 6.40
C THR A 210 5.48 3.17 7.04
N PHE A 211 5.54 2.02 7.73
CA PHE A 211 4.36 1.51 8.46
C PHE A 211 3.91 2.46 9.57
N ARG A 212 4.85 3.03 10.34
CA ARG A 212 4.52 3.98 11.43
C ARG A 212 3.89 5.26 10.89
N CYS A 213 4.46 5.83 9.83
CA CYS A 213 3.89 6.99 9.15
C CYS A 213 2.47 6.67 8.68
N LEU A 214 2.27 5.56 7.97
CA LEU A 214 0.95 5.16 7.48
C LEU A 214 -0.08 5.02 8.61
N GLY A 215 0.32 4.43 9.74
CA GLY A 215 -0.51 4.36 10.95
C GLY A 215 -0.95 5.73 11.45
N GLY A 216 -0.03 6.70 11.53
CA GLY A 216 -0.36 8.06 11.94
C GLY A 216 -1.38 8.77 11.05
N TYR A 217 -1.33 8.53 9.73
CA TYR A 217 -2.36 9.05 8.81
C TYR A 217 -3.72 8.38 9.06
N LEU A 218 -3.74 7.07 9.28
CA LEU A 218 -4.98 6.35 9.59
C LEU A 218 -5.60 6.79 10.92
N ASP A 219 -4.78 7.01 11.95
CA ASP A 219 -5.21 7.52 13.26
C ASP A 219 -5.82 8.92 13.14
N TYR A 220 -5.18 9.81 12.38
CA TYR A 220 -5.67 11.17 12.14
C TYR A 220 -7.07 11.16 11.48
N TYR A 221 -7.24 10.38 10.40
CA TYR A 221 -8.51 10.31 9.69
C TYR A 221 -9.60 9.56 10.47
N LEU A 222 -9.24 8.61 11.33
CA LEU A 222 -10.17 7.99 12.25
C LEU A 222 -10.69 8.99 13.31
N ALA A 223 -9.83 9.89 13.79
CA ALA A 223 -10.18 10.88 14.80
C ALA A 223 -11.12 11.97 14.26
N ILE A 224 -10.85 12.50 13.06
CA ILE A 224 -11.68 13.58 12.47
C ILE A 224 -13.03 13.08 11.93
N LYS A 225 -13.17 11.77 11.69
CA LYS A 225 -14.45 11.15 11.29
C LYS A 225 -15.53 11.22 12.40
N ARG A 226 -15.14 11.45 13.65
CA ARG A 226 -16.05 11.41 14.81
C ARG A 226 -16.79 12.73 15.11
N TYR A 227 -16.69 13.74 14.25
CA TYR A 227 -17.32 15.05 14.43
C TYR A 227 -18.01 15.51 13.15
#